data_AF-A0A7V9Q8L8-F1
#
_entry.id   AF-A0A7V9Q8L8-F1
#
_cell.length_a   1.000
_cell.length_b   1.000
_cell.length_c   1.000
_cell.angle_alpha   90.00
_cell.angle_beta   90.00
_cell.angle_gamma   90.00
#
_symmetry.space_group_name_H-M   'P 1'
#
loop_
_entity.id
_entity.type
_entity.pdbx_description
1 polymer ?
#
loop_
_entity_poly.entity_id
_entity_poly.type
_entity_poly.pdbx_seq_one_letter_code
_entity_poly.pdbx_strand_id
1 'polypeptide(L)'
;MRGNADVALDMLGAVTDRLRHTDELLRRRVSRNVNDEDAARSTPADRLADMLAEFGGSWKFISAIAVLLLVWMALNAWLPHDGGRFDGYPFEFLGVVLGIVAAMQAPIIMMSQNRQAEKDRLRADLDYQVNLKNELSITEVLRRLDVLESERLPILFDEQKALLTKKSEV
;
A
#
# COMPACT_ATOMS: atom_id res chain seq x y z
N MET A 1 46.23 -21.51 -3.01
CA MET A 1 45.16 -22.43 -3.44
C MET A 1 43.91 -22.07 -2.64
N ARG A 2 42.92 -21.39 -3.23
CA ARG A 2 41.63 -21.15 -2.58
C ARG A 2 40.83 -22.45 -2.60
N GLY A 3 40.21 -22.81 -1.48
CA GLY A 3 39.47 -24.06 -1.36
C GLY A 3 38.15 -24.00 -2.12
N ASN A 4 37.68 -25.14 -2.62
CA ASN A 4 36.41 -25.25 -3.34
C ASN A 4 35.20 -24.74 -2.52
N ALA A 5 35.31 -24.74 -1.18
CA ALA A 5 34.31 -24.19 -0.28
C ALA A 5 34.19 -22.65 -0.35
N ASP A 6 35.31 -21.93 -0.53
CA ASP A 6 35.30 -20.47 -0.67
C ASP A 6 34.61 -20.06 -1.97
N VAL A 7 34.82 -20.82 -3.05
CA VAL A 7 34.19 -20.56 -4.36
C VAL A 7 32.67 -20.78 -4.29
N ALA A 8 32.21 -21.79 -3.56
CA ALA A 8 30.79 -22.05 -3.37
C ALA A 8 30.12 -20.94 -2.54
N LEU A 9 30.78 -20.44 -1.49
CA LEU A 9 30.31 -19.33 -0.68
C LEU A 9 30.26 -18.01 -1.47
N ASP A 10 31.24 -17.75 -2.33
CA ASP A 10 31.29 -16.54 -3.16
C ASP A 10 30.19 -16.55 -4.24
N MET A 11 29.92 -17.73 -4.83
CA MET A 11 28.81 -17.93 -5.76
C MET A 11 27.44 -17.80 -5.06
N LEU A 12 27.30 -18.35 -3.85
CA LEU A 12 26.10 -18.18 -3.04
C LEU A 12 25.89 -16.70 -2.66
N GLY A 13 26.95 -15.98 -2.30
CA GLY A 13 26.92 -14.54 -2.05
C GLY A 13 26.46 -13.76 -3.28
N ALA A 14 27.05 -14.04 -4.45
CA ALA A 14 26.71 -13.39 -5.71
C ALA A 14 25.26 -13.66 -6.16
N VAL A 15 24.75 -14.89 -5.97
CA VAL A 15 23.35 -15.23 -6.26
C VAL A 15 22.40 -14.53 -5.28
N THR A 16 22.77 -14.47 -4.00
CA THR A 16 21.99 -13.79 -2.96
C THR A 16 21.87 -12.29 -3.23
N ASP A 17 22.97 -11.64 -3.62
CA ASP A 17 22.97 -10.22 -3.99
C ASP A 17 22.14 -9.94 -5.24
N ARG A 18 22.18 -10.83 -6.23
CA ARG A 18 21.37 -10.70 -7.45
C ARG A 18 19.87 -10.87 -7.17
N LEU A 19 19.49 -11.77 -6.26
CA LEU A 19 18.11 -11.93 -5.80
C LEU A 19 17.62 -10.69 -5.06
N ARG A 20 18.42 -10.15 -4.14
CA ARG A 20 18.11 -8.87 -3.46
C ARG A 20 17.92 -7.71 -4.43
N HIS A 21 18.81 -7.58 -5.41
CA HIS A 21 18.72 -6.51 -6.39
C HIS A 21 17.49 -6.64 -7.30
N THR A 22 17.10 -7.87 -7.65
CA THR A 22 15.90 -8.12 -8.47
C THR A 22 14.62 -7.85 -7.68
N ASP A 23 14.59 -8.24 -6.40
CA ASP A 23 13.48 -7.95 -5.49
C ASP A 23 13.31 -6.44 -5.28
N GLU A 24 14.42 -5.72 -5.12
CA GLU A 24 14.42 -4.26 -4.97
C GLU A 24 13.94 -3.54 -6.24
N LEU A 25 14.32 -4.04 -7.44
CA LEU A 25 13.84 -3.51 -8.73
C LEU A 25 12.35 -3.79 -8.98
N LEU A 26 11.82 -4.92 -8.51
CA LEU A 26 10.39 -5.24 -8.60
C LEU A 26 9.57 -4.40 -7.62
N ARG A 27 10.01 -4.31 -6.35
CA ARG A 27 9.41 -3.41 -5.35
C ARG A 27 9.36 -1.97 -5.83
N ARG A 28 10.46 -1.49 -6.44
CA ARG A 28 10.58 -0.11 -6.91
C ARG A 28 9.78 0.16 -8.18
N ARG A 29 9.53 -0.80 -9.06
CA ARG A 29 8.67 -0.59 -10.25
C ARG A 29 7.18 -0.65 -9.91
N VAL A 30 6.76 -1.59 -9.07
CA VAL A 30 5.32 -1.79 -8.78
C VAL A 30 4.79 -0.69 -7.85
N SER A 31 5.55 -0.29 -6.83
CA SER A 31 5.11 0.76 -5.89
C SER A 31 5.21 2.18 -6.47
N ARG A 32 6.17 2.42 -7.37
CA ARG A 32 6.44 3.77 -7.90
C ARG A 32 5.52 4.17 -9.05
N ASN A 33 5.03 3.22 -9.85
CA ASN A 33 4.33 3.58 -11.09
C ASN A 33 2.93 4.17 -10.86
N VAL A 34 2.16 3.67 -9.87
CA VAL A 34 0.79 4.19 -9.61
C VAL A 34 0.81 5.56 -8.93
N ASN A 35 1.68 5.75 -7.93
CA ASN A 35 1.74 7.00 -7.18
C ASN A 35 2.34 8.15 -8.02
N ASP A 36 3.34 7.87 -8.88
CA ASP A 36 3.99 8.90 -9.71
C ASP A 36 3.06 9.35 -10.87
N GLU A 37 2.30 8.43 -11.47
CA GLU A 37 1.33 8.76 -12.53
C GLU A 37 0.14 9.58 -11.99
N ASP A 38 -0.36 9.25 -10.80
CA ASP A 38 -1.42 10.04 -10.14
C ASP A 38 -0.92 11.41 -9.69
N ALA A 39 0.29 11.50 -9.15
CA ALA A 39 0.88 12.78 -8.73
C ALA A 39 1.09 13.74 -9.92
N ALA A 40 1.36 13.19 -11.10
CA ALA A 40 1.51 13.93 -12.35
C ALA A 40 0.16 14.42 -12.92
N ARG A 41 -0.94 13.72 -12.63
CA ARG A 41 -2.29 14.07 -13.10
C ARG A 41 -3.13 14.87 -12.08
N SER A 42 -2.71 14.92 -10.81
CA SER A 42 -3.43 15.59 -9.74
C SER A 42 -3.47 17.11 -9.96
N THR A 43 -4.68 17.67 -9.94
CA THR A 43 -4.85 19.13 -10.03
C THR A 43 -4.49 19.82 -8.71
N PRO A 44 -4.21 21.14 -8.71
CA PRO A 44 -4.01 21.88 -7.47
C PRO A 44 -5.20 21.80 -6.50
N ALA A 45 -6.42 21.72 -7.04
CA ALA A 45 -7.64 21.57 -6.26
C ALA A 45 -7.69 20.22 -5.55
N ASP A 46 -7.25 19.14 -6.19
CA ASP A 46 -7.21 17.79 -5.59
C ASP A 46 -6.24 17.75 -4.40
N ARG A 47 -5.08 18.41 -4.53
CA ARG A 47 -4.08 18.51 -3.46
C ARG A 47 -4.61 19.32 -2.28
N LEU A 48 -5.35 20.40 -2.54
CA LEU A 48 -5.99 21.19 -1.49
C LEU A 48 -7.10 20.41 -0.79
N ALA A 49 -7.93 19.68 -1.53
CA ALA A 49 -8.99 18.83 -0.97
C ALA A 49 -8.42 17.76 -0.02
N ASP A 50 -7.29 17.16 -0.37
CA ASP A 50 -6.61 16.18 0.49
C ASP A 50 -6.05 16.77 1.75
N MET A 51 -5.37 17.90 1.64
CA MET A 51 -4.84 18.61 2.79
C MET A 51 -5.98 19.03 3.74
N LEU A 52 -7.12 19.49 3.19
CA LEU A 52 -8.30 19.84 3.96
C LEU A 52 -8.96 18.62 4.63
N ALA A 53 -9.03 17.47 3.94
CA ALA A 53 -9.56 16.24 4.50
C ALA A 53 -8.67 15.68 5.63
N GLU A 54 -7.35 15.68 5.42
CA GLU A 54 -6.36 15.23 6.41
C GLU A 54 -6.34 16.16 7.64
N PHE A 55 -6.40 17.47 7.43
CA PHE A 55 -6.48 18.46 8.51
C PHE A 55 -7.79 18.34 9.29
N GLY A 56 -8.92 18.18 8.59
CA GLY A 56 -10.24 18.01 9.20
C GLY A 56 -10.36 16.76 10.07
N GLY A 57 -9.59 15.70 9.79
CA GLY A 57 -9.57 14.46 10.56
C GLY A 57 -8.66 14.47 11.81
N SER A 58 -7.92 15.55 12.06
CA SER A 58 -6.95 15.59 13.17
C SER A 58 -7.62 15.82 14.52
N TRP A 59 -7.22 15.05 15.55
CA TRP A 59 -7.64 15.26 16.94
C TRP A 59 -7.36 16.68 17.45
N LYS A 60 -6.27 17.31 17.00
CA LYS A 60 -5.93 18.70 17.36
C LYS A 60 -6.95 19.69 16.80
N PHE A 61 -7.36 19.50 15.54
CA PHE A 61 -8.37 20.34 14.90
C PHE A 61 -9.74 20.21 15.57
N ILE A 62 -10.16 18.98 15.87
CA ILE A 62 -11.41 18.70 16.59
C ILE A 62 -11.42 19.43 17.95
N SER A 63 -10.32 19.33 18.71
CA SER A 63 -10.20 20.01 20.00
C SER A 63 -10.22 21.54 19.88
N ALA A 64 -9.59 22.10 18.85
CA ALA A 64 -9.55 23.54 18.61
C ALA A 64 -10.95 24.10 18.26
N ILE A 65 -11.70 23.41 17.40
CA ILE A 65 -13.10 23.79 17.11
C ILE A 65 -13.95 23.67 18.37
N ALA A 66 -13.84 22.60 19.13
CA ALA A 66 -14.62 22.44 20.37
C ALA A 66 -14.37 23.60 21.35
N VAL A 67 -13.11 24.00 21.54
CA VAL A 67 -12.76 25.16 22.38
C VAL A 67 -13.31 26.46 21.79
N LEU A 68 -13.18 26.68 20.48
CA LEU A 68 -13.73 27.86 19.81
C LEU A 68 -15.25 27.98 20.02
N LEU A 69 -15.99 26.86 19.90
CA LEU A 69 -17.43 26.81 20.15
C LEU A 69 -17.77 27.18 21.60
N LEU A 70 -17.06 26.60 22.56
CA LEU A 70 -17.26 26.91 23.98
C LEU A 70 -16.97 28.39 24.28
N VAL A 71 -15.90 28.95 23.71
CA VAL A 71 -15.55 30.37 23.87
C VAL A 71 -16.64 31.25 23.25
N TRP A 72 -17.13 30.93 22.05
CA TRP A 72 -18.20 31.68 21.38
C TRP A 72 -19.50 31.68 22.19
N MET A 73 -19.89 30.51 22.71
CA MET A 73 -21.06 30.36 23.57
C MET A 73 -20.91 31.16 24.86
N ALA A 74 -19.73 31.12 25.50
CA ALA A 74 -19.45 31.86 26.73
C ALA A 74 -19.49 33.39 26.50
N LEU A 75 -18.89 33.87 25.41
CA LEU A 75 -18.93 35.29 25.04
C LEU A 75 -20.36 35.78 24.82
N ASN A 76 -21.18 35.03 24.06
CA ASN A 76 -22.59 35.38 23.80
C ASN A 76 -23.53 35.14 25.00
N ALA A 77 -23.09 34.39 26.01
CA ALA A 77 -23.83 34.18 27.25
C ALA A 77 -23.54 35.25 28.31
N TRP A 78 -22.29 35.75 28.38
CA TRP A 78 -21.86 36.66 29.44
C TRP A 78 -21.74 38.12 29.04
N LEU A 79 -21.61 38.44 27.75
CA LEU A 79 -21.48 39.83 27.31
C LEU A 79 -22.87 40.49 27.26
N PRO A 80 -23.15 41.49 28.13
CA PRO A 80 -24.40 42.25 28.05
C PRO A 80 -24.31 43.14 26.81
N HIS A 81 -25.15 42.87 25.82
CA HIS A 81 -25.31 43.77 24.68
C HIS A 81 -26.51 44.67 24.94
N ASP A 82 -26.24 45.98 25.05
CA ASP A 82 -27.22 47.03 25.37
C ASP A 82 -28.37 47.16 24.34
N GLY A 83 -28.33 46.42 23.23
CA GLY A 83 -29.34 46.41 22.16
C GLY A 83 -29.90 45.03 21.77
N GLY A 84 -29.59 43.97 22.54
CA GLY A 84 -29.99 42.58 22.24
C GLY A 84 -28.79 41.64 22.02
N ARG A 85 -28.96 40.35 22.30
CA ARG A 85 -27.89 39.33 22.18
C ARG A 85 -27.54 39.13 20.71
N PHE A 86 -26.26 39.27 20.33
CA PHE A 86 -25.77 39.08 18.96
C PHE A 86 -26.09 37.69 18.42
N ASP A 87 -25.82 36.64 19.20
CA ASP A 87 -26.19 35.25 18.90
C ASP A 87 -26.83 34.61 20.14
N GLY A 88 -28.11 34.94 20.38
CA GLY A 88 -28.86 34.44 21.53
C GLY A 88 -29.15 32.94 21.43
N TYR A 89 -29.21 32.23 22.57
CA TYR A 89 -29.61 30.83 22.61
C TYR A 89 -30.94 30.64 21.86
N PRO A 90 -31.01 29.76 20.83
CA PRO A 90 -30.16 28.59 20.58
C PRO A 90 -28.93 28.75 19.63
N PHE A 91 -28.38 29.95 19.47
CA PHE A 91 -27.18 30.25 18.64
C PHE A 91 -27.39 30.02 17.12
N GLU A 92 -28.38 30.69 16.54
CA GLU A 92 -28.77 30.52 15.13
C GLU A 92 -27.62 30.87 14.15
N PHE A 93 -26.85 31.92 14.45
CA PHE A 93 -25.77 32.36 13.55
C PHE A 93 -24.63 31.35 13.53
N LEU A 94 -24.20 30.87 14.70
CA LEU A 94 -23.21 29.81 14.81
C LEU A 94 -23.67 28.53 14.10
N GLY A 95 -24.94 28.17 14.25
CA GLY A 95 -25.55 27.03 13.59
C GLY A 95 -25.45 27.10 12.06
N VAL A 96 -25.80 28.25 11.47
CA VAL A 96 -25.70 28.46 10.01
C VAL A 96 -24.26 28.37 9.52
N VAL A 97 -23.31 29.00 10.22
CA VAL A 97 -21.89 28.96 9.85
C VAL A 97 -21.35 27.52 9.87
N LEU A 98 -21.64 26.77 10.94
CA LEU A 98 -21.25 25.36 11.05
C LEU A 98 -21.91 24.51 9.97
N GLY A 99 -23.18 24.77 9.66
CA GLY A 99 -23.92 24.08 8.60
C GLY A 99 -23.26 24.25 7.23
N ILE A 100 -22.83 25.47 6.88
CA ILE A 100 -22.13 25.74 5.61
C ILE A 100 -20.78 25.00 5.57
N VAL A 101 -20.02 25.05 6.66
CA VAL A 101 -18.73 24.34 6.76
C VAL A 101 -18.92 22.84 6.58
N ALA A 102 -19.89 22.24 7.29
CA ALA A 102 -20.20 20.82 7.18
C ALA A 102 -20.69 20.42 5.78
N ALA A 103 -21.54 21.24 5.16
CA ALA A 103 -22.04 21.01 3.80
C ALA A 103 -20.89 21.00 2.76
N MET A 104 -19.87 21.84 2.95
CA MET A 104 -18.67 21.87 2.11
C MET A 104 -17.72 20.69 2.40
N GLN A 105 -17.70 20.17 3.63
CA GLN A 105 -16.85 19.03 3.99
C GLN A 105 -17.27 17.74 3.28
N ALA A 106 -18.57 17.45 3.18
CA ALA A 106 -19.07 16.23 2.54
C ALA A 106 -18.53 15.98 1.11
N PRO A 107 -18.60 16.94 0.16
CA PRO A 107 -18.05 16.75 -1.18
C PRO A 107 -16.52 16.69 -1.20
N ILE A 108 -15.82 17.44 -0.34
CA ILE A 108 -14.35 17.37 -0.24
C ILE A 108 -13.91 15.99 0.22
N ILE A 109 -14.58 15.44 1.24
CA ILE A 109 -14.34 14.09 1.74
C ILE A 109 -14.65 13.08 0.63
N MET A 110 -15.76 13.22 -0.09
CA MET A 110 -16.13 12.32 -1.18
C MET A 110 -15.12 12.39 -2.35
N MET A 111 -14.61 13.57 -2.70
CA MET A 111 -13.55 13.73 -3.71
C MET A 111 -12.26 13.02 -3.26
N SER A 112 -11.85 13.19 -2.00
CA SER A 112 -10.68 12.51 -1.46
C SER A 112 -10.87 10.99 -1.41
N GLN A 113 -12.05 10.51 -1.03
CA GLN A 113 -12.42 9.10 -1.03
C GLN A 113 -12.43 8.49 -2.42
N ASN A 114 -13.06 9.13 -3.41
CA ASN A 114 -13.10 8.65 -4.79
C ASN A 114 -11.70 8.44 -5.36
N ARG A 115 -10.79 9.37 -5.07
CA ARG A 115 -9.40 9.29 -5.55
C ARG A 115 -8.58 8.22 -4.81
N GLN A 116 -8.82 8.03 -3.51
CA GLN A 116 -8.23 6.89 -2.78
C GLN A 116 -8.73 5.55 -3.32
N ALA A 117 -10.03 5.43 -3.61
CA ALA A 117 -10.62 4.23 -4.20
C ALA A 117 -10.06 3.91 -5.60
N GLU A 118 -9.79 4.94 -6.41
CA GLU A 118 -9.14 4.76 -7.71
C GLU A 118 -7.72 4.20 -7.58
N LYS A 119 -6.92 4.74 -6.64
CA LYS A 119 -5.59 4.22 -6.30
C LYS A 119 -5.63 2.77 -5.84
N ASP A 120 -6.57 2.45 -4.95
CA ASP A 120 -6.71 1.10 -4.42
C ASP A 120 -7.14 0.10 -5.50
N ARG A 121 -8.02 0.53 -6.43
CA ARG A 121 -8.38 -0.27 -7.61
C ARG A 121 -7.18 -0.56 -8.51
N LEU A 122 -6.35 0.44 -8.81
CA LEU A 122 -5.15 0.27 -9.63
C LEU A 122 -4.13 -0.67 -8.98
N ARG A 123 -3.93 -0.54 -7.66
CA ARG A 123 -3.07 -1.46 -6.90
C ARG A 123 -3.59 -2.89 -6.95
N ALA A 124 -4.89 -3.07 -6.75
CA ALA A 124 -5.52 -4.40 -6.82
C ALA A 124 -5.37 -5.04 -8.20
N ASP A 125 -5.49 -4.27 -9.28
CA ASP A 125 -5.29 -4.77 -10.65
C ASP A 125 -3.83 -5.21 -10.89
N LEU A 126 -2.86 -4.41 -10.44
CA LEU A 126 -1.45 -4.79 -10.54
C LEU A 126 -1.11 -6.03 -9.73
N ASP A 127 -1.62 -6.12 -8.49
CA ASP A 127 -1.44 -7.30 -7.64
C ASP A 127 -2.05 -8.54 -8.29
N TYR A 128 -3.22 -8.41 -8.92
CA TYR A 128 -3.85 -9.48 -9.69
C TYR A 128 -2.96 -9.95 -10.85
N GLN A 129 -2.42 -9.02 -11.65
CA GLN A 129 -1.53 -9.35 -12.77
C GLN A 129 -0.23 -10.05 -12.31
N VAL A 130 0.36 -9.58 -11.21
CA VAL A 130 1.55 -10.22 -10.61
C VAL A 130 1.20 -11.63 -10.13
N ASN A 131 0.06 -11.81 -9.48
CA ASN A 131 -0.38 -13.12 -9.01
C ASN A 131 -0.58 -14.10 -10.17
N LEU A 132 -1.24 -13.68 -11.25
CA LEU A 132 -1.41 -14.49 -12.46
C LEU A 132 -0.07 -14.90 -13.09
N LYS A 133 0.87 -13.95 -13.17
CA LYS A 133 2.22 -14.23 -13.68
C LYS A 133 2.97 -15.24 -12.79
N ASN A 134 2.82 -15.14 -11.47
CA ASN A 134 3.42 -16.07 -10.53
C ASN A 134 2.82 -17.47 -10.69
N GLU A 135 1.50 -17.58 -10.85
CA GLU A 135 0.82 -18.86 -11.10
C GLU A 135 1.33 -19.55 -12.37
N LEU A 136 1.47 -18.80 -13.47
CA LEU A 136 2.04 -19.32 -14.72
C LEU A 136 3.51 -19.74 -14.54
N SER A 137 4.29 -18.95 -13.79
CA SER A 137 5.70 -19.24 -13.53
C SER A 137 5.87 -20.50 -12.68
N ILE A 138 5.03 -20.68 -11.64
CA ILE A 138 4.99 -21.88 -10.81
C ILE A 138 4.61 -23.10 -11.65
N THR A 139 3.58 -22.97 -12.48
CA THR A 139 3.15 -24.05 -13.39
C THR A 139 4.28 -24.47 -14.33
N GLU A 140 5.03 -23.52 -14.88
CA GLU A 140 6.18 -23.81 -15.74
C GLU A 140 7.34 -24.47 -14.96
N VAL A 141 7.59 -24.03 -13.72
CA VAL A 141 8.58 -24.68 -12.84
C VAL A 141 8.18 -26.11 -12.53
N LEU A 142 6.91 -26.36 -12.19
CA LEU A 142 6.38 -27.71 -11.93
C LEU A 142 6.51 -28.60 -13.17
N ARG A 143 6.14 -28.09 -14.36
CA ARG A 143 6.32 -28.83 -15.61
C ARG A 143 7.78 -29.23 -15.86
N ARG A 144 8.73 -28.33 -15.57
CA ARG A 144 10.17 -28.64 -15.71
C ARG A 144 10.64 -29.66 -14.69
N LEU A 145 10.11 -29.60 -13.47
CA LEU A 145 10.38 -30.61 -12.44
C LEU A 145 9.86 -31.98 -12.87
N ASP A 146 8.63 -32.07 -13.40
CA ASP A 146 8.06 -33.33 -13.90
C ASP A 146 8.91 -33.94 -15.03
N VAL A 147 9.38 -33.10 -15.97
CA VAL A 147 10.28 -33.55 -17.04
C VAL A 147 11.61 -34.06 -16.48
N LEU A 148 12.24 -33.30 -15.57
CA LEU A 148 13.47 -33.73 -14.91
C LEU A 148 13.27 -35.02 -14.11
N GLU A 149 12.15 -35.16 -13.40
CA GLU A 149 11.78 -36.34 -12.64
C GLU A 149 11.70 -37.56 -13.57
N SER A 150 10.90 -37.45 -14.65
CA SER A 150 10.69 -38.53 -15.60
C SER A 150 11.94 -38.95 -16.39
N GLU A 151 12.84 -38.02 -16.71
CA GLU A 151 14.06 -38.33 -17.47
C GLU A 151 15.22 -38.83 -16.58
N ARG A 152 15.42 -38.26 -15.39
CA ARG A 152 16.60 -38.56 -14.55
C ARG A 152 16.38 -39.72 -13.59
N LEU A 153 15.19 -39.89 -13.01
CA LEU A 153 14.97 -40.97 -12.04
C LEU A 153 15.16 -42.38 -12.60
N PRO A 154 14.68 -42.72 -13.81
CA PRO A 154 14.89 -44.06 -14.35
C PRO A 154 16.37 -44.39 -14.49
N ILE A 155 17.16 -43.42 -14.97
CA ILE A 155 18.61 -43.56 -15.16
C ILE A 155 19.31 -43.81 -13.82
N LEU A 156 18.93 -43.05 -12.78
CA LEU A 156 19.51 -43.23 -11.44
C LEU A 156 19.13 -44.58 -10.81
N PHE A 157 17.90 -45.05 -11.03
CA PHE A 157 17.48 -46.38 -10.58
C PHE A 157 18.22 -47.51 -11.31
N ASP A 158 18.45 -47.36 -12.62
CA ASP A 158 19.19 -48.33 -13.42
C ASP A 158 20.67 -48.36 -13.03
N GLU A 159 21.31 -47.20 -12.81
CA GLU A 159 22.68 -47.13 -12.28
C GLU A 159 22.80 -47.78 -10.90
N GLN A 160 21.87 -47.49 -9.97
CA GLN A 160 21.85 -48.13 -8.65
C GLN A 160 21.69 -49.65 -8.76
N LYS A 161 20.76 -50.14 -9.58
CA LYS A 161 20.59 -51.57 -9.82
C LYS A 161 21.87 -52.21 -10.34
N ALA A 162 22.51 -51.61 -11.36
CA ALA A 162 23.74 -52.13 -11.93
C ALA A 162 24.88 -52.20 -10.89
N LEU A 163 24.99 -51.19 -10.01
CA LEU A 163 25.97 -51.17 -8.92
C LEU A 163 25.69 -52.24 -7.87
N LEU A 164 24.42 -52.50 -7.54
CA LEU A 164 24.03 -53.54 -6.60
C LEU A 164 24.29 -54.95 -7.15
N THR A 165 24.01 -55.19 -8.43
CA THR A 165 24.31 -56.47 -9.09
C THR A 165 25.81 -56.73 -9.13
N LYS A 166 26.61 -55.73 -9.52
CA LYS A 166 28.08 -55.84 -9.56
C LYS A 166 28.70 -56.10 -8.17
N LYS A 167 28.08 -55.57 -7.10
CA LYS A 167 28.51 -55.79 -5.71
C LYS A 167 28.09 -57.17 -5.16
N SER A 168 27.08 -57.81 -5.76
CA SER A 168 26.63 -59.15 -5.39
C SER A 168 27.45 -60.27 -6.06
N GLU A 169 28.17 -59.97 -7.14
CA GLU A 169 29.02 -60.92 -7.88
C GLU A 169 30.49 -60.95 -7.37
N VAL A 170 30.83 -60.12 -6.38
CA VAL A 170 32.14 -60.05 -5.71
C VAL A 170 32.00 -60.54 -4.28
#